data_AF-A0A1I2M5G7-F1
#
_entry.id   AF-A0A1I2M5G7-F1
#
_cell.length_a   1.000
_cell.length_b   1.000
_cell.length_c   1.000
_cell.angle_alpha   90.00
_cell.angle_beta   90.00
_cell.angle_gamma   90.00
#
_symmetry.space_group_name_H-M   'P 1'
#
loop_
_entity.id
_entity.type
_entity.pdbx_description
1 polymer ?
#
loop_
_entity_poly.entity_id
_entity_poly.type
_entity_poly.pdbx_seq_one_letter_code
_entity_poly.pdbx_strand_id
1 'polypeptide(L)'
;MADAGPATRVEVDTEDAARARARSHRAGSKAGSGPWTTVLVTAWIVLVVAFVAIAVFENAFRYRAVGASFLIASAWTLPPLLVLHGIHAAVVRPGGRRARRRDAPFDRAAARVVAESRAAGFPDLDVAALVRMLRSADNGPDPGTGERGMPDWPLLRWELPLALPQPGRFVVAERRSGPERGSGPERGSGPERTVLTLVEHPTEPPVPRTAPSVAEHLGTIVLGAYRPDAPAPFTASRIGGAPAVPEGWEWPLCVHHDEPMQFTAQIEHRETLVSVFVCQFDPGTCASWEPDSGANAAFVFSLRGLHLAAGPVSPHGDPDDPEPTSPPLLADAMLLRHVPVPMVHDDEDPDRVLAAAAAEGVLVAGQYGGVPEWIQDDETPAGTEFVASIEPGPLGFDLGDAGRAYVFSDGARASVLWQSS
;
A
#
# COMPACT_ATOMS: atom_id res chain seq x y z
N MET A 1 -31.03 -3.01 6.28
CA MET A 1 -30.56 -4.38 6.58
C MET A 1 -31.14 -5.33 5.54
N ALA A 2 -30.40 -5.57 4.46
CA ALA A 2 -30.67 -6.69 3.56
C ALA A 2 -29.85 -7.88 4.06
N ASP A 3 -30.54 -8.99 4.29
CA ASP A 3 -29.98 -10.25 4.80
C ASP A 3 -29.07 -10.85 3.72
N ALA A 4 -27.75 -10.77 3.90
CA ALA A 4 -26.80 -11.36 2.97
C ALA A 4 -26.89 -12.89 3.09
N GLY A 5 -27.31 -13.54 2.01
CA GLY A 5 -27.44 -15.00 1.95
C GLY A 5 -26.15 -15.73 2.33
N PRO A 6 -26.22 -17.00 2.76
CA PRO A 6 -25.06 -17.73 3.25
C PRO A 6 -24.00 -17.84 2.16
N ALA A 7 -22.81 -17.25 2.41
CA ALA A 7 -21.69 -17.34 1.49
C ALA A 7 -21.31 -18.81 1.26
N THR A 8 -21.40 -19.26 0.00
CA THR A 8 -20.98 -20.63 -0.38
C THR A 8 -19.48 -20.75 -0.13
N ARG A 9 -19.12 -21.73 0.72
CA ARG A 9 -17.75 -21.95 1.17
C ARG A 9 -17.31 -23.39 0.90
N VAL A 10 -16.10 -23.56 0.37
CA VAL A 10 -15.46 -24.86 0.10
C VAL A 10 -14.12 -24.91 0.81
N GLU A 11 -13.76 -26.05 1.39
CA GLU A 11 -12.48 -26.24 2.07
C GLU A 11 -11.78 -27.48 1.51
N VAL A 12 -10.57 -27.29 1.00
CA VAL A 12 -9.82 -28.30 0.23
C VAL A 12 -8.47 -28.56 0.88
N ASP A 13 -8.06 -29.83 0.99
CA ASP A 13 -6.73 -30.20 1.50
C ASP A 13 -5.60 -29.86 0.51
N THR A 14 -4.66 -29.01 0.94
CA THR A 14 -3.51 -28.52 0.15
C THR A 14 -2.16 -28.77 0.85
N GLU A 15 -2.11 -29.73 1.77
CA GLU A 15 -0.93 -30.10 2.57
C GLU A 15 0.29 -30.54 1.72
N ASP A 16 0.08 -31.16 0.55
CA ASP A 16 1.17 -31.54 -0.35
C ASP A 16 1.90 -30.33 -0.96
N ALA A 17 1.17 -29.23 -1.24
CA ALA A 17 1.73 -27.96 -1.66
C ALA A 17 2.52 -27.30 -0.50
N ALA A 18 1.99 -27.35 0.73
CA ALA A 18 2.68 -26.84 1.92
C ALA A 18 4.01 -27.56 2.16
N ARG A 19 4.02 -28.90 2.09
CA ARG A 19 5.26 -29.70 2.18
C ARG A 19 6.25 -29.42 1.05
N ALA A 20 5.78 -29.06 -0.14
CA ALA A 20 6.64 -28.69 -1.26
C ALA A 20 7.29 -27.30 -1.03
N ARG A 21 6.55 -26.33 -0.47
CA ARG A 21 7.12 -25.03 -0.06
C ARG A 21 8.14 -25.18 1.06
N ALA A 22 7.82 -25.92 2.12
CA ALA A 22 8.72 -26.14 3.25
C ALA A 22 10.05 -26.79 2.83
N ARG A 23 10.02 -27.74 1.88
CA ARG A 23 11.22 -28.34 1.28
C ARG A 23 12.05 -27.33 0.49
N SER A 24 11.39 -26.39 -0.19
CA SER A 24 12.06 -25.31 -0.94
C SER A 24 12.73 -24.30 0.02
N HIS A 25 12.10 -23.99 1.16
CA HIS A 25 12.69 -23.13 2.20
C HIS A 25 13.89 -23.77 2.90
N ARG A 26 13.79 -25.05 3.31
CA ARG A 26 14.91 -25.76 3.98
C ARG A 26 16.12 -25.95 3.08
N ALA A 27 15.94 -25.91 1.75
CA ALA A 27 17.04 -25.96 0.79
C ALA A 27 17.90 -24.67 0.76
N GLY A 28 17.63 -23.68 1.63
CA GLY A 28 18.55 -22.59 1.92
C GLY A 28 18.60 -21.46 0.88
N SER A 29 17.68 -21.41 -0.08
CA SER A 29 17.57 -20.25 -0.95
C SER A 29 16.83 -19.13 -0.21
N LYS A 30 17.55 -18.10 0.26
CA LYS A 30 16.93 -16.77 0.45
C LYS A 30 16.14 -16.46 -0.82
N ALA A 31 14.86 -16.09 -0.66
CA ALA A 31 13.99 -15.72 -1.76
C ALA A 31 14.68 -14.63 -2.60
N GLY A 32 15.27 -15.03 -3.73
CA GLY A 32 15.90 -14.12 -4.69
C GLY A 32 17.34 -14.44 -5.12
N SER A 33 18.17 -15.12 -4.32
CA SER A 33 19.55 -15.45 -4.73
C SER A 33 19.81 -16.95 -4.73
N GLY A 34 19.55 -17.59 -5.87
CA GLY A 34 20.06 -18.93 -6.11
C GLY A 34 21.59 -18.93 -6.10
N PRO A 35 22.26 -20.10 -5.95
CA PRO A 35 23.72 -20.20 -6.10
C PRO A 35 24.20 -19.63 -7.44
N TRP A 36 23.35 -19.68 -8.47
CA TRP A 36 23.58 -19.03 -9.76
C TRP A 36 23.67 -17.51 -9.69
N THR A 37 22.86 -16.86 -8.85
CA THR A 37 22.91 -15.41 -8.65
C THR A 37 24.26 -15.01 -8.06
N THR A 38 24.74 -15.72 -7.03
CA THR A 38 26.07 -15.47 -6.44
C THR A 38 27.19 -15.72 -7.45
N VAL A 39 27.12 -16.81 -8.23
CA VAL A 39 28.11 -17.13 -9.27
C VAL A 39 28.13 -16.05 -10.36
N LEU A 40 26.96 -15.60 -10.85
CA LEU A 40 26.85 -14.57 -11.87
C LEU A 40 27.38 -13.22 -11.39
N VAL A 41 27.00 -12.79 -10.17
CA VAL A 41 27.48 -11.53 -9.57
C VAL A 41 29.00 -11.57 -9.37
N THR A 42 29.53 -12.67 -8.82
CA THR A 42 30.97 -12.82 -8.60
C THR A 42 31.74 -12.79 -9.91
N ALA A 43 31.27 -13.53 -10.93
CA ALA A 43 31.90 -13.54 -12.24
C ALA A 43 31.86 -12.16 -12.91
N TRP A 44 30.74 -11.43 -12.77
CA TRP A 44 30.62 -10.08 -13.30
C TRP A 44 31.63 -9.11 -12.67
N ILE A 45 31.75 -9.11 -11.34
CA ILE A 45 32.73 -8.28 -10.61
C ILE A 45 34.15 -8.58 -11.09
N VAL A 46 34.53 -9.86 -11.14
CA VAL A 46 35.88 -10.27 -11.58
C VAL A 46 36.17 -9.81 -13.01
N LEU A 47 35.20 -9.96 -13.93
CA LEU A 47 35.36 -9.58 -15.33
C LEU A 47 35.41 -8.06 -15.53
N VAL A 48 34.70 -7.27 -14.72
CA VAL A 48 34.80 -5.80 -14.74
C VAL A 48 36.16 -5.34 -14.25
N VAL A 49 36.67 -5.91 -13.16
CA VAL A 49 38.02 -5.59 -12.66
C VAL A 49 39.09 -5.96 -13.70
N ALA A 50 38.98 -7.13 -14.32
CA ALA A 50 39.88 -7.56 -15.39
C ALA A 50 39.81 -6.62 -16.61
N PHE A 51 38.61 -6.18 -16.99
CA PHE A 51 38.40 -5.23 -18.08
C PHE A 51 39.16 -3.93 -17.83
N VAL A 52 38.98 -3.33 -16.65
CA VAL A 52 39.65 -2.08 -16.28
C VAL A 52 41.16 -2.25 -16.28
N ALA A 53 41.68 -3.34 -15.68
CA ALA A 53 43.11 -3.61 -15.62
C ALA A 53 43.74 -3.74 -17.02
N ILE A 54 43.09 -4.50 -17.92
CA ILE A 54 43.57 -4.70 -19.30
C ILE A 54 43.48 -3.39 -20.09
N ALA A 55 42.38 -2.65 -19.99
CA ALA A 55 42.21 -1.39 -20.70
C ALA A 55 43.25 -0.35 -20.29
N VAL A 56 43.52 -0.22 -18.98
CA VAL A 56 44.54 0.70 -18.45
C VAL A 56 45.93 0.27 -18.89
N PHE A 57 46.27 -1.01 -18.80
CA PHE A 57 47.58 -1.52 -19.21
C PHE A 57 47.84 -1.31 -20.71
N GLU A 58 46.88 -1.71 -21.55
CA GLU A 58 47.02 -1.59 -23.01
C GLU A 58 47.12 -0.12 -23.45
N ASN A 59 46.38 0.78 -22.78
CA ASN A 59 46.46 2.20 -23.04
C ASN A 59 47.79 2.80 -22.59
N ALA A 60 48.27 2.44 -21.39
CA ALA A 60 49.49 3.01 -20.83
C ALA A 60 50.76 2.54 -21.55
N PHE A 61 50.82 1.26 -21.95
CA PHE A 61 52.09 0.64 -22.32
C PHE A 61 52.23 0.22 -23.78
N ARG A 62 51.12 0.00 -24.51
CA ARG A 62 51.18 -0.55 -25.88
C ARG A 62 50.62 0.38 -26.93
N TYR A 63 49.34 0.74 -26.82
CA TYR A 63 48.63 1.38 -27.92
C TYR A 63 48.48 2.89 -27.76
N ARG A 64 48.49 3.42 -26.52
CA ARG A 64 48.27 4.86 -26.22
C ARG A 64 47.01 5.44 -26.89
N ALA A 65 46.03 4.58 -27.13
CA ALA A 65 44.77 4.91 -27.75
C ALA A 65 43.64 4.22 -26.98
N VAL A 66 42.71 5.03 -26.48
CA VAL A 66 41.59 4.56 -25.65
C VAL A 66 40.72 3.56 -26.42
N GLY A 67 40.42 3.84 -27.69
CA GLY A 67 39.57 2.97 -28.51
C GLY A 67 40.16 1.57 -28.73
N ALA A 68 41.44 1.46 -29.08
CA ALA A 68 42.09 0.17 -29.28
C ALA A 68 42.18 -0.63 -27.98
N SER A 69 42.53 0.04 -26.88
CA SER A 69 42.66 -0.58 -25.55
C SER A 69 41.31 -1.08 -25.01
N PHE A 70 40.23 -0.32 -25.27
CA PHE A 70 38.86 -0.69 -24.93
C PHE A 70 38.41 -1.95 -25.70
N LEU A 71 38.67 -2.00 -27.00
CA LEU A 71 38.29 -3.15 -27.84
C LEU A 71 39.04 -4.42 -27.41
N ILE A 72 40.33 -4.29 -27.08
CA ILE A 72 41.12 -5.41 -26.57
C ILE A 72 40.55 -5.90 -25.23
N ALA A 73 40.34 -5.00 -24.27
CA ALA A 73 39.75 -5.37 -22.98
C ALA A 73 38.38 -6.05 -23.15
N SER A 74 37.54 -5.52 -24.04
CA SER A 74 36.22 -6.11 -24.37
C SER A 74 36.34 -7.52 -24.93
N ALA A 75 37.32 -7.76 -25.83
CA ALA A 75 37.56 -9.07 -26.42
C ALA A 75 37.98 -10.13 -25.40
N TRP A 76 38.63 -9.72 -24.30
CA TRP A 76 39.02 -10.63 -23.22
C TRP A 76 37.89 -10.94 -22.24
N THR A 77 36.98 -10.00 -21.97
CA THR A 77 36.01 -10.13 -20.87
C THR A 77 34.59 -10.48 -21.30
N LEU A 78 34.18 -10.13 -22.53
CA LEU A 78 32.84 -10.45 -23.03
C LEU A 78 32.61 -11.94 -23.32
N PRO A 79 33.52 -12.69 -23.99
CA PRO A 79 33.29 -14.10 -24.29
C PRO A 79 32.97 -14.98 -23.06
N PRO A 80 33.74 -14.94 -21.94
CA PRO A 80 33.42 -15.76 -20.78
C PRO A 80 32.09 -15.35 -20.13
N LEU A 81 31.71 -14.06 -20.17
CA LEU A 81 30.43 -13.59 -19.67
C LEU A 81 29.26 -14.18 -20.47
N LEU A 82 29.38 -14.18 -21.81
CA LEU A 82 28.37 -14.74 -22.71
C LEU A 82 28.21 -16.26 -22.51
N VAL A 83 29.32 -16.99 -22.35
CA VAL A 83 29.29 -18.43 -22.07
C VAL A 83 28.56 -18.72 -20.75
N LEU A 84 28.85 -17.95 -19.70
CA LEU A 84 28.22 -18.12 -18.39
C LEU A 84 26.70 -17.90 -18.45
N HIS A 85 26.24 -16.87 -19.16
CA HIS A 85 24.82 -16.62 -19.40
C HIS A 85 24.17 -17.74 -20.21
N GLY A 86 24.87 -18.29 -21.22
CA GLY A 86 24.42 -19.43 -21.99
C GLY A 86 24.22 -20.70 -21.14
N ILE A 87 25.15 -21.00 -20.24
CA ILE A 87 25.05 -22.13 -19.31
C ILE A 87 23.88 -21.91 -18.34
N HIS A 88 23.76 -20.72 -17.75
CA HIS A 88 22.65 -20.38 -16.86
C HIS A 88 21.29 -20.60 -17.56
N ALA A 89 21.14 -20.08 -18.78
CA ALA A 89 19.94 -20.27 -19.58
C ALA A 89 19.66 -21.76 -19.87
N ALA A 90 20.69 -22.57 -20.14
CA ALA A 90 20.53 -24.00 -20.40
C ALA A 90 20.13 -24.80 -19.16
N VAL A 91 20.64 -24.43 -17.97
CA VAL A 91 20.38 -25.11 -16.70
C VAL A 91 19.02 -24.68 -16.10
N VAL A 92 18.62 -23.44 -16.30
CA VAL A 92 17.39 -22.85 -15.71
C VAL A 92 16.20 -22.91 -16.68
N ARG A 93 16.34 -23.59 -17.84
CA ARG A 93 15.28 -23.67 -18.86
C ARG A 93 13.89 -23.98 -18.25
N PRO A 94 12.91 -23.09 -18.46
CA PRO A 94 11.52 -23.35 -18.11
C PRO A 94 11.04 -24.65 -18.77
N GLY A 95 10.45 -25.57 -18.00
CA GLY A 95 9.82 -26.79 -18.53
C GLY A 95 10.66 -28.07 -18.58
N GLY A 96 11.92 -28.05 -18.14
CA GLY A 96 12.74 -29.26 -18.00
C GLY A 96 12.19 -30.28 -16.98
N ARG A 97 12.62 -31.56 -17.06
CA ARG A 97 12.17 -32.65 -16.14
C ARG A 97 12.26 -32.28 -14.66
N ARG A 98 13.27 -31.49 -14.28
CA ARG A 98 13.49 -31.02 -12.90
C ARG A 98 12.49 -29.94 -12.48
N ALA A 99 12.15 -29.00 -13.37
CA ALA A 99 11.12 -27.99 -13.15
C ALA A 99 9.73 -28.64 -13.02
N ARG A 100 9.39 -29.59 -13.92
CA ARG A 100 8.13 -30.33 -13.84
C ARG A 100 7.99 -31.13 -12.54
N ARG A 101 9.07 -31.78 -12.07
CA ARG A 101 9.07 -32.50 -10.78
C ARG A 101 8.90 -31.58 -9.57
N ARG A 102 9.43 -30.36 -9.64
CA ARG A 102 9.26 -29.34 -8.59
C ARG A 102 7.83 -28.82 -8.54
N ASP A 103 7.21 -28.65 -9.70
CA ASP A 103 5.91 -28.00 -9.84
C ASP A 103 4.74 -28.98 -9.62
N ALA A 104 4.96 -30.29 -9.83
CA ALA A 104 3.94 -31.34 -9.73
C ALA A 104 3.09 -31.36 -8.43
N PRO A 105 3.62 -31.08 -7.21
CA PRO A 105 2.79 -30.97 -6.01
C PRO A 105 1.79 -29.81 -6.07
N PHE A 106 2.18 -28.67 -6.61
CA PHE A 106 1.31 -27.50 -6.76
C PHE A 106 0.23 -27.75 -7.80
N ASP A 107 0.59 -28.39 -8.91
CA ASP A 107 -0.36 -28.71 -9.98
C ASP A 107 -1.43 -29.70 -9.50
N ARG A 108 -1.05 -30.70 -8.69
CA ARG A 108 -2.01 -31.65 -8.08
C ARG A 108 -2.94 -30.96 -7.08
N ALA A 109 -2.40 -30.10 -6.22
CA ALA A 109 -3.20 -29.33 -5.27
C ALA A 109 -4.20 -28.40 -6.00
N ALA A 110 -3.75 -27.69 -7.03
CA ALA A 110 -4.62 -26.85 -7.85
C ALA A 110 -5.74 -27.67 -8.53
N ALA A 111 -5.42 -28.85 -9.06
CA ALA A 111 -6.41 -29.73 -9.68
C ALA A 111 -7.50 -30.18 -8.68
N ARG A 112 -7.15 -30.46 -7.42
CA ARG A 112 -8.12 -30.78 -6.36
C ARG A 112 -9.01 -29.57 -6.03
N VAL A 113 -8.39 -28.40 -5.84
CA VAL A 113 -9.12 -27.16 -5.54
C VAL A 113 -10.14 -26.83 -6.64
N VAL A 114 -9.76 -26.94 -7.91
CA VAL A 114 -10.66 -26.72 -9.05
C VAL A 114 -11.78 -27.76 -9.11
N ALA A 115 -11.47 -29.04 -8.84
CA ALA A 115 -12.47 -30.10 -8.87
C ALA A 115 -13.53 -29.92 -7.77
N GLU A 116 -13.08 -29.61 -6.54
CA GLU A 116 -13.96 -29.40 -5.39
C GLU A 116 -14.76 -28.09 -5.50
N SER A 117 -14.14 -27.01 -5.99
CA SER A 117 -14.85 -25.74 -6.23
C SER A 117 -15.96 -25.93 -7.26
N ARG A 118 -15.67 -26.61 -8.38
CA ARG A 118 -16.65 -26.90 -9.43
C ARG A 118 -17.78 -27.78 -8.90
N ALA A 119 -17.47 -28.80 -8.09
CA ALA A 119 -18.49 -29.66 -7.49
C ALA A 119 -19.44 -28.89 -6.55
N ALA A 120 -18.93 -27.82 -5.91
CA ALA A 120 -19.71 -26.93 -5.06
C ALA A 120 -20.40 -25.77 -5.80
N GLY A 121 -20.35 -25.75 -7.14
CA GLY A 121 -21.02 -24.74 -7.97
C GLY A 121 -20.27 -23.42 -8.12
N PHE A 122 -18.98 -23.37 -7.81
CA PHE A 122 -18.17 -22.17 -8.07
C PHE A 122 -17.96 -21.98 -9.58
N PRO A 123 -17.80 -20.72 -10.04
CA PRO A 123 -17.30 -20.44 -11.39
C PRO A 123 -15.90 -21.02 -11.60
N ASP A 124 -15.54 -21.27 -12.86
CA ASP A 124 -14.22 -21.79 -13.21
C ASP A 124 -13.12 -20.79 -12.79
N LEU A 125 -12.11 -21.30 -12.07
CA LEU A 125 -11.00 -20.52 -11.53
C LEU A 125 -9.83 -20.42 -12.53
N ASP A 126 -9.07 -19.33 -12.50
CA ASP A 126 -7.76 -19.26 -13.19
C ASP A 126 -6.76 -20.20 -12.49
N VAL A 127 -6.51 -21.34 -13.14
CA VAL A 127 -5.56 -22.37 -12.66
C VAL A 127 -4.15 -21.81 -12.52
N ALA A 128 -3.72 -20.90 -13.40
CA ALA A 128 -2.38 -20.33 -13.33
C ALA A 128 -2.24 -19.41 -12.10
N ALA A 129 -3.24 -18.59 -11.80
CA ALA A 129 -3.28 -17.78 -10.59
C ALA A 129 -3.31 -18.63 -9.32
N LEU A 130 -4.13 -19.68 -9.30
CA LEU A 130 -4.20 -20.62 -8.20
C LEU A 130 -2.87 -21.36 -7.96
N VAL A 131 -2.17 -21.77 -9.03
CA VAL A 131 -0.84 -22.38 -8.91
C VAL A 131 0.19 -21.37 -8.40
N ARG A 132 0.13 -20.10 -8.81
CA ARG A 132 1.00 -19.03 -8.25
C ARG A 132 0.74 -18.85 -6.76
N MET A 133 -0.53 -18.76 -6.35
CA MET A 133 -0.95 -18.70 -4.95
C MET A 133 -0.38 -19.88 -4.13
N LEU A 134 -0.55 -21.11 -4.62
CA LEU A 134 -0.07 -22.30 -3.92
C LEU A 134 1.45 -22.35 -3.81
N ARG A 135 2.19 -21.67 -4.69
CA ARG A 135 3.65 -21.54 -4.59
C ARG A 135 4.10 -20.46 -3.60
N SER A 136 3.28 -19.43 -3.39
CA SER A 136 3.62 -18.29 -2.52
C SER A 136 3.93 -18.72 -1.10
N ALA A 137 5.01 -18.21 -0.54
CA ALA A 137 5.39 -18.42 0.86
C ALA A 137 5.01 -17.24 1.77
N ASP A 138 4.61 -16.13 1.15
CA ASP A 138 4.18 -14.88 1.76
C ASP A 138 2.65 -14.81 1.86
N ASN A 139 2.18 -13.75 2.51
CA ASN A 139 0.81 -13.30 2.46
C ASN A 139 0.45 -12.97 1.01
N GLY A 140 -0.80 -13.21 0.62
CA GLY A 140 -1.21 -12.94 -0.75
C GLY A 140 -1.10 -11.48 -1.13
N PRO A 141 -1.27 -11.17 -2.43
CA PRO A 141 -1.48 -9.79 -2.80
C PRO A 141 -2.75 -9.29 -2.10
N ASP A 142 -2.69 -8.04 -1.64
CA ASP A 142 -3.78 -7.36 -0.97
C ASP A 142 -5.04 -7.37 -1.87
N PRO A 143 -6.20 -7.85 -1.37
CA PRO A 143 -7.44 -7.89 -2.14
C PRO A 143 -7.81 -6.50 -2.66
N GLY A 144 -8.06 -6.38 -3.97
CA GLY A 144 -8.39 -5.11 -4.62
C GLY A 144 -7.21 -4.29 -5.17
N THR A 145 -6.02 -4.34 -4.57
CA THR A 145 -4.84 -3.57 -5.05
C THR A 145 -3.83 -4.41 -5.83
N GLY A 146 -3.76 -5.72 -5.56
CA GLY A 146 -2.85 -6.64 -6.25
C GLY A 146 -1.38 -6.53 -5.80
N GLU A 147 -1.07 -5.67 -4.84
CA GLU A 147 0.28 -5.46 -4.29
C GLU A 147 0.61 -6.48 -3.20
N ARG A 148 1.88 -6.85 -2.99
CA ARG A 148 2.24 -7.87 -1.97
C ARG A 148 1.86 -7.40 -0.56
N GLY A 149 1.06 -8.20 0.16
CA GLY A 149 0.73 -7.93 1.56
C GLY A 149 1.96 -7.94 2.48
N MET A 150 1.97 -7.05 3.47
CA MET A 150 3.06 -6.92 4.45
C MET A 150 3.22 -8.17 5.35
N PRO A 151 4.42 -8.45 5.89
CA PRO A 151 4.72 -9.63 6.70
C PRO A 151 3.87 -9.78 7.97
N ASP A 152 3.32 -8.68 8.48
CA ASP A 152 2.63 -8.63 9.78
C ASP A 152 1.10 -8.88 9.67
N TRP A 153 0.60 -9.25 8.49
CA TRP A 153 -0.80 -9.61 8.26
C TRP A 153 -1.00 -11.13 8.46
N PRO A 154 -1.79 -11.60 9.44
CA PRO A 154 -1.95 -13.03 9.69
C PRO A 154 -2.95 -13.75 8.77
N LEU A 155 -3.29 -13.21 7.59
CA LEU A 155 -4.24 -13.87 6.69
C LEU A 155 -3.59 -14.14 5.34
N LEU A 156 -3.21 -15.41 5.15
CA LEU A 156 -2.87 -16.00 3.86
C LEU A 156 -4.12 -15.96 2.97
N ARG A 157 -4.49 -14.79 2.44
CA ARG A 157 -5.71 -14.54 1.67
C ARG A 157 -5.36 -13.99 0.29
N TRP A 158 -6.02 -14.48 -0.75
CA TRP A 158 -5.85 -14.10 -2.14
C TRP A 158 -7.20 -13.87 -2.79
N GLU A 159 -7.28 -12.88 -3.67
CA GLU A 159 -8.33 -12.81 -4.67
C GLU A 159 -7.92 -13.63 -5.90
N LEU A 160 -8.69 -14.66 -6.23
CA LEU A 160 -8.46 -15.51 -7.39
C LEU A 160 -9.31 -15.02 -8.55
N PRO A 161 -8.69 -14.64 -9.69
CA PRO A 161 -9.45 -14.33 -10.89
C PRO A 161 -10.16 -15.58 -11.40
N LEU A 162 -11.32 -15.36 -11.99
CA LEU A 162 -12.08 -16.38 -12.70
C LEU A 162 -11.45 -16.62 -14.08
N ALA A 163 -11.57 -17.85 -14.58
CA ALA A 163 -11.14 -18.21 -15.93
C ALA A 163 -11.85 -17.38 -17.02
N LEU A 164 -13.10 -17.00 -16.74
CA LEU A 164 -13.84 -15.99 -17.49
C LEU A 164 -14.20 -14.85 -16.53
N PRO A 165 -13.75 -13.61 -16.76
CA PRO A 165 -14.08 -12.48 -15.90
C PRO A 165 -15.59 -12.30 -15.76
N GLN A 166 -16.09 -12.23 -14.53
CA GLN A 166 -17.49 -11.91 -14.23
C GLN A 166 -17.51 -10.67 -13.33
N PRO A 167 -18.08 -9.54 -13.80
CA PRO A 167 -18.17 -8.32 -13.00
C PRO A 167 -18.89 -8.59 -11.68
N GLY A 168 -18.35 -8.08 -10.58
CA GLY A 168 -18.94 -8.24 -9.24
C GLY A 168 -18.86 -9.65 -8.65
N ARG A 169 -18.22 -10.62 -9.32
CA ARG A 169 -18.01 -11.97 -8.76
C ARG A 169 -16.52 -12.31 -8.75
N PHE A 170 -15.99 -12.54 -7.56
CA PHE A 170 -14.63 -13.02 -7.37
C PHE A 170 -14.57 -14.09 -6.30
N VAL A 171 -13.50 -14.88 -6.33
CA VAL A 171 -13.29 -15.96 -5.36
C VAL A 171 -12.15 -15.57 -4.45
N VAL A 172 -12.44 -15.51 -3.16
CA VAL A 172 -11.43 -15.33 -2.13
C VAL A 172 -10.91 -16.69 -1.74
N ALA A 173 -9.60 -16.90 -1.84
CA ALA A 173 -8.91 -18.08 -1.35
C ALA A 173 -8.12 -17.75 -0.09
N GLU A 174 -8.36 -18.47 0.99
CA GLU A 174 -7.66 -18.33 2.26
C GLU A 174 -6.95 -19.65 2.59
N ARG A 175 -5.65 -19.63 2.91
CA ARG A 175 -4.95 -20.81 3.43
C ARG A 175 -5.04 -20.82 4.95
N ARG A 176 -5.53 -21.93 5.50
CA ARG A 176 -5.63 -22.17 6.95
C ARG A 176 -4.78 -23.37 7.35
N SER A 177 -4.01 -23.21 8.41
CA SER A 177 -3.41 -24.35 9.12
C SER A 177 -4.43 -24.85 10.15
N GLY A 178 -4.69 -26.16 10.19
CA GLY A 178 -5.63 -26.71 11.17
C GLY A 178 -5.22 -26.44 12.63
N PRO A 179 -6.17 -26.30 13.57
CA PRO A 179 -5.85 -26.10 14.99
C PRO A 179 -5.08 -27.29 15.57
N GLU A 180 -4.14 -27.00 16.48
CA GLU A 180 -3.30 -27.98 17.18
C GLU A 180 -4.16 -29.04 17.90
N ARG A 181 -3.99 -30.32 17.55
CA ARG A 181 -4.52 -31.41 18.37
C ARG A 181 -3.50 -31.75 19.46
N GLY A 182 -3.65 -31.14 20.63
CA GLY A 182 -3.11 -31.65 21.90
C GLY A 182 -1.97 -30.85 22.51
N SER A 183 -2.05 -30.63 23.82
CA SER A 183 -1.05 -29.95 24.66
C SER A 183 0.15 -30.85 24.96
N GLY A 184 1.04 -31.03 23.99
CA GLY A 184 2.29 -31.78 24.13
C GLY A 184 3.49 -31.10 23.43
N PRO A 185 4.74 -31.37 23.84
CA PRO A 185 5.92 -30.61 23.41
C PRO A 185 6.44 -30.94 21.99
N GLU A 186 5.74 -31.76 21.21
CA GLU A 186 6.06 -31.98 19.80
C GLU A 186 5.24 -31.03 18.91
N ARG A 187 5.78 -29.83 18.67
CA ARG A 187 5.17 -28.82 17.79
C ARG A 187 5.16 -29.28 16.32
N GLY A 188 4.01 -29.72 15.83
CA GLY A 188 3.72 -29.88 14.40
C GLY A 188 2.40 -29.19 14.05
N SER A 189 2.43 -28.25 13.09
CA SER A 189 1.23 -27.59 12.57
C SER A 189 0.26 -28.60 11.95
N GLY A 190 -1.06 -28.44 12.16
CA GLY A 190 -2.08 -29.24 11.49
C GLY A 190 -2.00 -29.15 9.96
N PRO A 191 -2.67 -30.05 9.21
CA PRO A 191 -2.60 -30.05 7.75
C PRO A 191 -3.11 -28.73 7.18
N GLU A 192 -2.40 -28.19 6.19
CA GLU A 192 -2.82 -26.97 5.50
C GLU A 192 -4.01 -27.23 4.57
N ARG A 193 -4.99 -26.34 4.63
CA ARG A 193 -6.19 -26.37 3.79
C ARG A 193 -6.39 -25.02 3.11
N THR A 194 -6.95 -25.04 1.92
CA THR A 194 -7.39 -23.84 1.20
C THR A 194 -8.91 -23.73 1.30
N VAL A 195 -9.38 -22.64 1.89
CA VAL A 195 -10.78 -22.25 1.97
C VAL A 195 -11.09 -21.31 0.82
N LEU A 196 -12.10 -21.62 0.01
CA LEU A 196 -12.64 -20.74 -1.02
C LEU A 196 -13.97 -20.17 -0.57
N THR A 197 -14.14 -18.87 -0.75
CA THR A 197 -15.40 -18.15 -0.52
C THR A 197 -15.78 -17.41 -1.79
N LEU A 198 -16.97 -17.69 -2.33
CA LEU A 198 -17.52 -16.92 -3.44
C LEU A 198 -18.08 -15.60 -2.89
N VAL A 199 -17.61 -14.49 -3.42
CA VAL A 199 -18.11 -13.15 -3.07
C VAL A 199 -18.84 -12.59 -4.27
N GLU A 200 -20.09 -12.19 -4.05
CA GLU A 200 -20.93 -11.53 -5.05
C GLU A 200 -21.22 -10.11 -4.54
N HIS A 201 -20.72 -9.11 -5.26
CA HIS A 201 -21.19 -7.74 -5.09
C HIS A 201 -22.43 -7.53 -5.96
N PRO A 202 -23.49 -6.90 -5.45
CA PRO A 202 -24.59 -6.45 -6.28
C PRO A 202 -24.07 -5.38 -7.25
N THR A 203 -23.89 -5.77 -8.52
CA THR A 203 -23.57 -4.85 -9.61
C THR A 203 -24.79 -3.97 -9.91
N GLU A 204 -24.70 -2.68 -9.64
CA GLU A 204 -25.43 -1.68 -10.43
C GLU A 204 -25.00 -1.75 -11.91
N PRO A 205 -25.86 -1.38 -12.87
CA PRO A 205 -25.65 -1.68 -14.28
C PRO A 205 -24.42 -0.91 -14.83
N PRO A 206 -23.62 -1.55 -15.70
CA PRO A 206 -22.37 -0.97 -16.17
C PRO A 206 -22.64 0.11 -17.22
N VAL A 207 -22.19 1.33 -16.96
CA VAL A 207 -21.98 2.34 -18.02
C VAL A 207 -20.86 1.80 -18.95
N PRO A 208 -21.05 1.79 -20.27
CA PRO A 208 -20.12 1.15 -21.19
C PRO A 208 -18.75 1.85 -21.18
N ARG A 209 -17.74 1.14 -20.67
CA ARG A 209 -16.32 1.50 -20.79
C ARG A 209 -15.84 1.29 -22.22
N THR A 210 -15.90 2.34 -23.04
CA THR A 210 -14.99 2.47 -24.19
C THR A 210 -13.62 2.86 -23.63
N ALA A 211 -12.61 2.01 -23.81
CA ALA A 211 -11.24 2.33 -23.44
C ALA A 211 -10.56 3.10 -24.58
N PRO A 212 -10.10 4.35 -24.37
CA PRO A 212 -9.01 4.90 -25.15
C PRO A 212 -7.68 4.61 -24.45
N SER A 213 -6.63 4.47 -25.24
CA SER A 213 -5.24 4.37 -24.80
C SER A 213 -4.84 5.62 -24.01
N VAL A 214 -4.62 5.49 -22.70
CA VAL A 214 -4.10 6.59 -21.86
C VAL A 214 -2.64 6.34 -21.56
N ALA A 215 -1.78 6.91 -22.40
CA ALA A 215 -0.36 7.11 -22.08
C ALA A 215 -0.01 8.59 -21.84
N GLU A 216 -0.98 9.51 -21.72
CA GLU A 216 -0.65 10.94 -21.69
C GLU A 216 -1.64 11.88 -20.95
N HIS A 217 -2.56 11.39 -20.11
CA HIS A 217 -3.49 12.26 -19.36
C HIS A 217 -3.59 11.80 -17.89
N LEU A 218 -2.58 12.08 -17.08
CA LEU A 218 -2.71 11.93 -15.62
C LEU A 218 -3.50 13.14 -15.10
N GLY A 219 -4.77 12.93 -14.76
CA GLY A 219 -5.61 13.93 -14.13
C GLY A 219 -5.28 14.21 -12.66
N THR A 220 -5.92 15.24 -12.10
CA THR A 220 -5.82 15.59 -10.68
C THR A 220 -6.19 14.38 -9.80
N ILE A 221 -5.38 14.13 -8.78
CA ILE A 221 -5.66 13.09 -7.77
C ILE A 221 -6.38 13.76 -6.60
N VAL A 222 -7.62 13.34 -6.36
CA VAL A 222 -8.37 13.79 -5.18
C VAL A 222 -8.21 12.79 -4.04
N LEU A 223 -8.30 13.30 -2.82
CA LEU A 223 -8.42 12.49 -1.61
C LEU A 223 -9.88 12.10 -1.42
N GLY A 224 -10.19 10.83 -1.65
CA GLY A 224 -11.49 10.24 -1.38
C GLY A 224 -11.55 9.68 0.03
N ALA A 225 -12.47 10.18 0.85
CA ALA A 225 -12.77 9.66 2.18
C ALA A 225 -13.88 8.60 2.13
N TYR A 226 -13.67 7.50 2.85
CA TYR A 226 -14.66 6.43 2.98
C TYR A 226 -14.62 5.77 4.36
N ARG A 227 -15.76 5.19 4.77
CA ARG A 227 -15.82 4.33 5.95
C ARG A 227 -15.44 2.92 5.51
N PRO A 228 -14.41 2.29 6.10
CA PRO A 228 -14.04 0.95 5.71
C PRO A 228 -15.00 -0.07 6.34
N ASP A 229 -15.39 -1.08 5.56
CA ASP A 229 -16.17 -2.22 6.07
C ASP A 229 -15.30 -3.23 6.86
N ALA A 230 -14.00 -2.96 6.96
CA ALA A 230 -13.02 -3.76 7.68
C ALA A 230 -12.04 -2.89 8.47
N PRO A 231 -11.44 -3.38 9.56
CA PRO A 231 -10.40 -2.64 10.28
C PRO A 231 -9.21 -2.34 9.37
N ALA A 232 -8.80 -1.08 9.32
CA ALA A 232 -7.60 -0.67 8.61
C ALA A 232 -6.41 -0.43 9.56
N PRO A 233 -5.17 -0.46 9.04
CA PRO A 233 -3.99 -0.17 9.84
C PRO A 233 -4.10 1.20 10.49
N PHE A 234 -3.70 1.29 11.76
CA PHE A 234 -3.66 2.58 12.44
C PHE A 234 -2.55 3.52 11.91
N THR A 235 -1.79 3.12 10.89
CA THR A 235 -0.90 4.01 10.13
C THR A 235 -1.51 4.52 8.83
N ALA A 236 -2.66 3.99 8.41
CA ALA A 236 -3.30 4.38 7.15
C ALA A 236 -3.67 5.87 7.13
N SER A 237 -3.54 6.48 5.96
CA SER A 237 -4.06 7.83 5.70
C SER A 237 -5.53 7.92 6.09
N ARG A 238 -5.88 8.90 6.92
CA ARG A 238 -7.24 9.09 7.41
C ARG A 238 -7.49 10.53 7.83
N ILE A 239 -8.76 10.84 7.96
CA ILE A 239 -9.27 12.00 8.68
C ILE A 239 -9.98 11.52 9.95
N GLY A 240 -9.80 12.26 11.05
CA GLY A 240 -10.37 11.93 12.36
C GLY A 240 -9.84 10.67 13.04
N GLY A 241 -10.44 10.33 14.18
CA GLY A 241 -10.00 9.24 15.06
C GLY A 241 -8.85 9.63 16.01
N ALA A 242 -8.05 8.63 16.39
CA ALA A 242 -6.83 8.84 17.17
C ALA A 242 -5.58 8.81 16.26
N PRO A 243 -4.61 9.72 16.47
CA PRO A 243 -3.37 9.75 15.69
C PRO A 243 -2.45 8.59 16.05
N ALA A 244 -1.65 8.15 15.07
CA ALA A 244 -0.51 7.29 15.31
C ALA A 244 0.74 8.11 15.66
N VAL A 245 1.29 7.90 16.85
CA VAL A 245 2.37 8.71 17.41
C VAL A 245 3.49 7.84 17.99
N PRO A 246 4.73 8.34 18.05
CA PRO A 246 5.83 7.65 18.71
C PRO A 246 5.70 7.72 20.24
N GLU A 247 6.42 6.84 20.94
CA GLU A 247 6.50 6.87 22.41
C GLU A 247 7.04 8.22 22.91
N GLY A 248 6.42 8.75 23.97
CA GLY A 248 6.81 10.03 24.58
C GLY A 248 6.33 11.28 23.83
N TRP A 249 5.49 11.13 22.80
CA TRP A 249 4.85 12.27 22.15
C TRP A 249 3.82 12.94 23.06
N GLU A 250 3.78 14.28 23.01
CA GLU A 250 2.85 15.11 23.77
C GLU A 250 1.83 15.77 22.84
N TRP A 251 0.59 15.86 23.29
CA TRP A 251 -0.49 16.44 22.50
C TRP A 251 -0.28 17.95 22.31
N PRO A 252 -0.35 18.49 21.07
CA PRO A 252 -0.12 19.90 20.83
C PRO A 252 -1.23 20.75 21.43
N LEU A 253 -0.85 21.80 22.16
CA LEU A 253 -1.77 22.80 22.72
C LEU A 253 -1.78 24.05 21.83
N CYS A 254 -2.96 24.63 21.65
CA CYS A 254 -3.11 25.93 21.01
C CYS A 254 -2.53 27.03 21.90
N VAL A 255 -1.62 27.85 21.39
CA VAL A 255 -1.01 28.96 22.14
C VAL A 255 -2.03 30.04 22.54
N HIS A 256 -3.12 30.19 21.78
CA HIS A 256 -4.14 31.21 22.05
C HIS A 256 -5.17 30.77 23.09
N HIS A 257 -5.48 29.48 23.13
CA HIS A 257 -6.55 28.95 23.97
C HIS A 257 -6.05 28.08 25.13
N ASP A 258 -4.77 27.67 25.09
CA ASP A 258 -4.15 26.73 26.04
C ASP A 258 -4.91 25.40 26.13
N GLU A 259 -5.52 25.00 24.99
CA GLU A 259 -6.35 23.82 24.85
C GLU A 259 -5.78 22.86 23.80
N PRO A 260 -5.96 21.53 23.95
CA PRO A 260 -5.50 20.56 22.98
C PRO A 260 -6.07 20.82 21.58
N MET A 261 -5.21 20.81 20.56
CA MET A 261 -5.66 20.94 19.17
C MET A 261 -6.41 19.67 18.74
N GLN A 262 -7.39 19.78 17.84
CA GLN A 262 -8.08 18.61 17.32
C GLN A 262 -7.17 17.88 16.32
N PHE A 263 -7.09 16.55 16.42
CA PHE A 263 -6.49 15.74 15.37
C PHE A 263 -7.39 15.73 14.14
N THR A 264 -6.93 16.34 13.06
CA THR A 264 -7.69 16.50 11.81
C THR A 264 -7.43 15.34 10.86
N ALA A 265 -6.17 15.02 10.62
CA ALA A 265 -5.78 14.00 9.66
C ALA A 265 -4.38 13.42 9.90
N GLN A 266 -4.14 12.23 9.36
CA GLN A 266 -2.79 11.73 9.09
C GLN A 266 -2.70 11.30 7.63
N ILE A 267 -1.58 11.59 6.98
CA ILE A 267 -1.36 11.33 5.56
C ILE A 267 -0.01 10.63 5.39
N GLU A 268 -0.02 9.47 4.76
CA GLU A 268 1.21 8.80 4.33
C GLU A 268 1.85 9.59 3.18
N HIS A 269 3.09 10.01 3.38
CA HIS A 269 3.85 10.78 2.40
C HIS A 269 5.34 10.43 2.50
N ARG A 270 5.95 10.04 1.38
CA ARG A 270 7.40 9.72 1.30
C ARG A 270 7.91 8.76 2.39
N GLU A 271 7.19 7.67 2.62
CA GLU A 271 7.51 6.66 3.68
C GLU A 271 7.46 7.21 5.12
N THR A 272 6.87 8.39 5.30
CA THR A 272 6.60 9.02 6.59
C THR A 272 5.10 9.22 6.77
N LEU A 273 4.69 9.50 8.00
CA LEU A 273 3.32 9.85 8.34
C LEU A 273 3.28 11.32 8.77
N VAL A 274 2.53 12.13 8.03
CA VAL A 274 2.29 13.53 8.36
C VAL A 274 0.99 13.62 9.17
N SER A 275 1.09 13.92 10.46
CA SER A 275 -0.07 14.11 11.36
C SER A 275 -0.40 15.60 11.49
N VAL A 276 -1.67 15.94 11.34
CA VAL A 276 -2.19 17.31 11.25
C VAL A 276 -3.14 17.57 12.41
N PHE A 277 -2.92 18.71 13.07
CA PHE A 277 -3.70 19.18 14.21
C PHE A 277 -4.08 20.63 14.01
N VAL A 278 -5.35 20.95 14.18
CA VAL A 278 -5.89 22.30 14.03
C VAL A 278 -6.67 22.68 15.28
N CYS A 279 -6.50 23.91 15.76
CA CYS A 279 -7.29 24.39 16.88
C CYS A 279 -8.77 24.57 16.47
N GLN A 280 -9.66 23.92 17.22
CA GLN A 280 -11.12 23.96 17.03
C GLN A 280 -11.83 24.53 18.26
N PHE A 281 -11.08 25.19 19.15
CA PHE A 281 -11.63 25.80 20.35
C PHE A 281 -12.33 27.14 20.04
N ASP A 282 -13.62 27.20 20.40
CA ASP A 282 -14.60 28.32 20.43
C ASP A 282 -14.79 29.23 19.18
N PRO A 283 -15.93 29.19 18.46
CA PRO A 283 -16.99 28.16 18.43
C PRO A 283 -16.68 27.16 17.31
N GLY A 284 -15.62 26.37 17.46
CA GLY A 284 -15.21 25.39 16.44
C GLY A 284 -14.03 25.82 15.57
N THR A 285 -13.59 27.08 15.62
CA THR A 285 -12.46 27.56 14.80
C THR A 285 -11.68 28.64 15.53
N CYS A 286 -10.36 28.47 15.65
CA CYS A 286 -9.49 29.56 16.12
C CYS A 286 -9.36 30.64 15.03
N ALA A 287 -9.30 31.92 15.40
CA ALA A 287 -9.12 33.02 14.44
C ALA A 287 -7.77 33.01 13.71
N SER A 288 -6.85 32.11 14.03
CA SER A 288 -5.53 32.04 13.42
C SER A 288 -5.41 30.93 12.39
N TRP A 289 -5.00 31.31 11.19
CA TRP A 289 -4.89 30.45 10.02
C TRP A 289 -3.44 30.19 9.58
N GLU A 290 -2.50 31.01 10.07
CA GLU A 290 -1.08 30.92 9.74
C GLU A 290 -0.43 29.62 10.26
N PRO A 291 0.61 29.10 9.58
CA PRO A 291 1.25 27.85 9.98
C PRO A 291 2.03 27.94 11.30
N ASP A 292 2.59 29.11 11.60
CA ASP A 292 3.51 29.31 12.74
C ASP A 292 2.88 30.07 13.91
N SER A 293 1.56 30.31 13.88
CA SER A 293 0.87 31.06 14.94
C SER A 293 0.78 30.34 16.28
N GLY A 294 0.99 29.03 16.27
CA GLY A 294 0.73 28.16 17.41
C GLY A 294 -0.74 27.75 17.56
N ALA A 295 -1.59 28.01 16.55
CA ALA A 295 -2.96 27.47 16.46
C ALA A 295 -3.07 26.23 15.55
N ASN A 296 -2.02 25.94 14.80
CA ASN A 296 -1.91 24.87 13.82
C ASN A 296 -0.63 24.08 14.11
N ALA A 297 -0.66 22.75 13.97
CA ALA A 297 0.53 21.92 14.13
C ALA A 297 0.53 20.75 13.15
N ALA A 298 1.69 20.48 12.57
CA ALA A 298 1.92 19.29 11.76
C ALA A 298 3.22 18.61 12.16
N PHE A 299 3.18 17.28 12.24
CA PHE A 299 4.33 16.47 12.65
C PHE A 299 4.64 15.41 11.60
N VAL A 300 5.93 15.12 11.42
CA VAL A 300 6.40 14.02 10.58
C VAL A 300 6.90 12.89 11.47
N PHE A 301 6.29 11.71 11.33
CA PHE A 301 6.69 10.51 12.05
C PHE A 301 7.22 9.43 11.11
N SER A 302 8.23 8.68 11.57
CA SER A 302 8.61 7.45 10.89
C SER A 302 7.54 6.39 11.10
N LEU A 303 7.32 5.51 10.12
CA LEU A 303 6.33 4.40 10.23
C LEU A 303 6.73 3.28 11.23
N ARG A 304 7.72 3.51 12.10
CA ARG A 304 8.22 2.54 13.08
C ARG A 304 7.94 3.00 14.51
N GLY A 305 7.59 2.07 15.39
CA GLY A 305 7.41 2.35 16.82
C GLY A 305 6.20 3.24 17.14
N LEU A 306 5.21 3.27 16.24
CA LEU A 306 3.99 4.05 16.43
C LEU A 306 2.96 3.26 17.23
N HIS A 307 2.17 3.99 18.01
CA HIS A 307 0.98 3.50 18.70
C HIS A 307 -0.13 4.55 18.61
N LEU A 308 -1.37 4.16 18.87
CA LEU A 308 -2.48 5.11 18.93
C LEU A 308 -2.38 5.95 20.20
N ALA A 309 -2.44 7.29 20.05
CA ALA A 309 -2.48 8.19 21.18
C ALA A 309 -3.78 7.99 21.98
N ALA A 310 -3.68 8.11 23.30
CA ALA A 310 -4.86 8.33 24.13
C ALA A 310 -5.43 9.73 23.84
N GLY A 311 -6.73 9.92 24.06
CA GLY A 311 -7.35 11.24 23.90
C GLY A 311 -6.72 12.27 24.84
N PRO A 312 -6.66 13.55 24.42
CA PRO A 312 -6.09 14.59 25.26
C PRO A 312 -7.00 14.90 26.44
N VAL A 313 -6.40 15.48 27.49
CA VAL A 313 -7.14 16.03 28.64
C VAL A 313 -7.05 17.54 28.56
N SER A 314 -8.19 18.24 28.64
CA SER A 314 -8.21 19.70 28.71
C SER A 314 -7.52 20.17 30.01
N PRO A 315 -6.54 21.09 29.95
CA PRO A 315 -5.94 21.71 31.13
C PRO A 315 -6.92 22.55 31.94
N HIS A 316 -8.01 23.02 31.32
CA HIS A 316 -9.01 23.90 31.94
C HIS A 316 -10.36 23.21 32.20
N GLY A 317 -10.42 21.88 32.07
CA GLY A 317 -11.65 21.11 32.26
C GLY A 317 -12.39 21.50 33.55
N ASP A 318 -13.72 21.57 33.47
CA ASP A 318 -14.56 21.75 34.65
C ASP A 318 -14.45 20.50 35.54
N PRO A 319 -13.93 20.59 36.78
CA PRO A 319 -13.83 19.45 37.68
C PRO A 319 -15.20 18.86 38.08
N ASP A 320 -16.29 19.62 37.87
CA ASP A 320 -17.67 19.19 38.16
C ASP A 320 -18.44 18.72 36.91
N ASP A 321 -17.84 18.80 35.71
CA ASP A 321 -18.42 18.24 34.47
C ASP A 321 -17.94 16.80 34.27
N PRO A 322 -18.82 15.79 34.38
CA PRO A 322 -18.46 14.38 34.22
C PRO A 322 -18.05 14.00 32.78
N GLU A 323 -18.29 14.87 31.80
CA GLU A 323 -17.83 14.72 30.44
C GLU A 323 -16.72 15.75 30.19
N PRO A 324 -15.43 15.40 30.37
CA PRO A 324 -14.36 16.35 30.05
C PRO A 324 -14.56 16.79 28.60
N THR A 325 -14.68 18.10 28.38
CA THR A 325 -14.66 18.79 27.09
C THR A 325 -13.32 18.53 26.41
N SER A 326 -13.10 17.28 26.04
CA SER A 326 -12.09 16.91 25.07
C SER A 326 -12.51 17.63 23.80
N PRO A 327 -11.62 18.31 23.05
CA PRO A 327 -11.92 18.56 21.65
C PRO A 327 -12.34 17.20 21.11
N PRO A 328 -13.54 17.07 20.50
CA PRO A 328 -14.00 15.76 20.10
C PRO A 328 -12.90 15.20 19.20
N LEU A 329 -12.20 14.16 19.65
CA LEU A 329 -11.63 13.23 18.70
C LEU A 329 -12.81 12.93 17.80
N LEU A 330 -12.68 13.21 16.51
CA LEU A 330 -13.71 12.83 15.56
C LEU A 330 -13.88 11.33 15.75
N ALA A 331 -14.92 10.93 16.51
CA ALA A 331 -15.07 9.56 16.99
C ALA A 331 -15.18 8.61 15.80
N ASP A 332 -15.68 9.16 14.70
CA ASP A 332 -15.62 8.62 13.36
C ASP A 332 -14.29 8.97 12.70
N ALA A 333 -13.54 7.93 12.34
CA ALA A 333 -12.44 8.05 11.39
C ALA A 333 -12.90 7.62 9.99
N MET A 334 -12.45 8.34 8.97
CA MET A 334 -12.62 7.92 7.58
C MET A 334 -11.25 7.74 6.93
N LEU A 335 -11.07 6.62 6.25
CA LEU A 335 -9.83 6.37 5.51
C LEU A 335 -9.80 7.22 4.25
N LEU A 336 -8.60 7.63 3.89
CA LEU A 336 -8.33 8.35 2.66
C LEU A 336 -7.76 7.38 1.63
N ARG A 337 -8.22 7.51 0.38
CA ARG A 337 -7.62 6.86 -0.79
C ARG A 337 -7.48 7.85 -1.93
N HIS A 338 -6.55 7.58 -2.83
CA HIS A 338 -6.40 8.35 -4.06
C HIS A 338 -7.50 7.96 -5.04
N VAL A 339 -8.24 8.95 -5.53
CA VAL A 339 -9.19 8.76 -6.63
C VAL A 339 -8.69 9.56 -7.83
N PRO A 340 -8.32 8.91 -8.93
CA PRO A 340 -7.96 9.62 -10.15
C PRO A 340 -9.23 10.21 -10.77
N VAL A 341 -9.23 11.52 -10.99
CA VAL A 341 -10.33 12.21 -11.66
C VAL A 341 -9.82 12.74 -12.99
N PRO A 342 -10.58 12.62 -14.10
CA PRO A 342 -10.19 13.22 -15.39
C PRO A 342 -9.88 14.70 -15.22
N MET A 343 -8.84 15.22 -15.90
CA MET A 343 -8.51 16.65 -15.91
C MET A 343 -9.76 17.47 -16.26
N VAL A 344 -10.20 18.30 -15.32
CA VAL A 344 -11.14 19.38 -15.61
C VAL A 344 -10.26 20.59 -15.93
N HIS A 345 -10.22 20.97 -17.20
CA HIS A 345 -9.63 22.24 -17.60
C HIS A 345 -10.73 23.29 -17.47
N ASP A 346 -10.54 24.22 -16.53
CA ASP A 346 -11.39 25.38 -16.21
C ASP A 346 -12.66 25.13 -15.35
N ASP A 347 -13.10 26.20 -14.69
CA ASP A 347 -14.13 26.36 -13.64
C ASP A 347 -15.56 25.86 -13.96
N GLU A 348 -15.75 25.04 -15.00
CA GLU A 348 -17.09 24.78 -15.55
C GLU A 348 -17.78 23.51 -15.05
N ASP A 349 -17.19 22.68 -14.19
CA ASP A 349 -17.92 21.50 -13.68
C ASP A 349 -17.35 20.86 -12.38
N PRO A 350 -17.34 21.56 -11.22
CA PRO A 350 -17.03 20.93 -9.93
C PRO A 350 -17.91 19.70 -9.63
N ASP A 351 -19.11 19.67 -10.20
CA ASP A 351 -20.04 18.54 -10.10
C ASP A 351 -19.49 17.26 -10.74
N ARG A 352 -18.56 17.33 -11.71
CA ARG A 352 -17.91 16.13 -12.28
C ARG A 352 -16.95 15.47 -11.33
N VAL A 353 -16.21 16.24 -10.54
CA VAL A 353 -15.27 15.70 -9.54
C VAL A 353 -16.08 15.01 -8.44
N LEU A 354 -17.13 15.68 -7.97
CA LEU A 354 -18.08 15.15 -7.00
C LEU A 354 -18.80 13.90 -7.54
N ALA A 355 -19.24 13.91 -8.79
CA ALA A 355 -19.90 12.76 -9.41
C ALA A 355 -18.95 11.57 -9.62
N ALA A 356 -17.68 11.81 -9.99
CA ALA A 356 -16.68 10.75 -10.11
C ALA A 356 -16.35 10.12 -8.75
N ALA A 357 -16.18 10.95 -7.72
CA ALA A 357 -15.99 10.51 -6.34
C ALA A 357 -17.20 9.72 -5.83
N ALA A 358 -18.41 10.21 -6.07
CA ALA A 358 -19.66 9.54 -5.69
C ALA A 358 -19.84 8.19 -6.42
N ALA A 359 -19.49 8.11 -7.71
CA ALA A 359 -19.52 6.86 -8.47
C ALA A 359 -18.54 5.80 -7.93
N GLU A 360 -17.46 6.24 -7.29
CA GLU A 360 -16.50 5.39 -6.57
C GLU A 360 -16.91 5.13 -5.11
N GLY A 361 -18.05 5.67 -4.67
CA GLY A 361 -18.57 5.51 -3.30
C GLY A 361 -17.74 6.23 -2.24
N VAL A 362 -17.05 7.31 -2.61
CA VAL A 362 -16.25 8.13 -1.68
C VAL A 362 -16.78 9.56 -1.59
N LEU A 363 -16.49 10.22 -0.48
CA LEU A 363 -16.68 11.65 -0.30
C LEU A 363 -15.37 12.37 -0.63
N VAL A 364 -15.41 13.47 -1.37
CA VAL A 364 -14.20 14.28 -1.60
C VAL A 364 -13.78 14.90 -0.28
N ALA A 365 -12.52 14.73 0.09
CA ALA A 365 -11.92 15.27 1.31
C ALA A 365 -10.74 16.21 1.01
N GLY A 366 -10.50 16.53 -0.28
CA GLY A 366 -9.48 17.46 -0.74
C GLY A 366 -8.60 16.89 -1.86
N GLN A 367 -7.38 17.40 -1.98
CA GLN A 367 -6.42 17.07 -3.05
C GLN A 367 -5.17 16.39 -2.47
N TYR A 368 -4.55 15.48 -3.22
CA TYR A 368 -3.23 14.93 -2.87
C TYR A 368 -2.18 15.29 -3.93
N GLY A 369 -1.09 15.93 -3.50
CA GLY A 369 0.02 16.34 -4.35
C GLY A 369 -0.38 17.30 -5.47
N GLY A 370 0.55 17.55 -6.40
CA GLY A 370 0.34 18.50 -7.50
C GLY A 370 0.49 19.96 -7.07
N VAL A 371 -0.21 20.87 -7.75
CA VAL A 371 -0.22 22.31 -7.41
C VAL A 371 -1.41 22.58 -6.49
N PRO A 372 -1.21 23.22 -5.32
CA PRO A 372 -2.31 23.58 -4.43
C PRO A 372 -3.30 24.51 -5.14
N GLU A 373 -4.59 24.18 -5.04
CA GLU A 373 -5.67 25.08 -5.42
C GLU A 373 -5.97 26.02 -4.23
N TRP A 374 -5.35 27.21 -4.28
CA TRP A 374 -5.47 28.26 -3.27
C TRP A 374 -6.84 28.94 -3.31
N ILE A 375 -7.42 29.21 -2.14
CA ILE A 375 -8.66 30.01 -2.01
C ILE A 375 -8.30 31.50 -2.08
N GLN A 376 -7.19 31.89 -1.44
CA GLN A 376 -6.67 33.25 -1.40
C GLN A 376 -5.32 33.32 -2.13
N ASP A 377 -4.30 33.91 -1.51
CA ASP A 377 -2.95 33.99 -2.06
C ASP A 377 -2.10 32.75 -1.73
N ASP A 378 -1.02 32.54 -2.48
CA ASP A 378 -0.04 31.48 -2.21
C ASP A 378 0.75 31.78 -0.93
N GLU A 379 0.54 30.94 0.08
CA GLU A 379 1.21 31.01 1.38
C GLU A 379 2.12 29.81 1.64
N THR A 380 2.68 29.20 0.58
CA THR A 380 3.55 28.02 0.69
C THR A 380 4.71 28.26 1.68
N PRO A 381 4.83 27.46 2.75
CA PRO A 381 5.93 27.60 3.71
C PRO A 381 7.30 27.31 3.08
N ALA A 382 8.27 28.16 3.37
CA ALA A 382 9.58 28.11 2.71
C ALA A 382 10.31 26.77 2.92
N GLY A 383 10.73 26.15 1.81
CA GLY A 383 11.51 24.92 1.82
C GLY A 383 10.70 23.66 2.12
N THR A 384 9.38 23.72 1.98
CA THR A 384 8.47 22.56 2.02
C THR A 384 7.79 22.38 0.66
N GLU A 385 7.18 21.22 0.43
CA GLU A 385 6.33 20.99 -0.73
C GLU A 385 4.90 20.67 -0.31
N PHE A 386 3.96 20.93 -1.22
CA PHE A 386 2.56 20.60 -1.02
C PHE A 386 2.36 19.09 -0.95
N VAL A 387 1.75 18.63 0.15
CA VAL A 387 1.39 17.23 0.36
C VAL A 387 -0.06 17.00 0.01
N ALA A 388 -0.95 17.80 0.60
CA ALA A 388 -2.38 17.64 0.44
C ALA A 388 -3.14 18.90 0.84
N SER A 389 -4.34 19.05 0.30
CA SER A 389 -5.35 19.90 0.88
C SER A 389 -6.43 19.04 1.52
N ILE A 390 -7.03 19.54 2.60
CA ILE A 390 -8.06 18.85 3.36
C ILE A 390 -9.28 19.76 3.51
N GLU A 391 -10.45 19.24 3.14
CA GLU A 391 -11.71 19.95 3.26
C GLU A 391 -12.47 19.53 4.53
N PRO A 392 -13.25 20.44 5.14
CA PRO A 392 -14.13 20.19 6.28
C PRO A 392 -15.08 18.98 6.13
N GLY A 393 -15.64 18.80 4.95
CA GLY A 393 -16.42 17.61 4.63
C GLY A 393 -15.48 16.41 4.49
N PRO A 394 -15.74 15.23 5.07
CA PRO A 394 -16.99 14.68 5.64
C PRO A 394 -17.09 14.58 7.19
N LEU A 395 -16.12 15.10 7.96
CA LEU A 395 -16.09 14.93 9.42
C LEU A 395 -16.40 16.21 10.22
N GLY A 396 -16.58 17.36 9.56
CA GLY A 396 -17.22 18.53 10.16
C GLY A 396 -16.35 19.33 11.13
N PHE A 397 -15.03 19.35 10.91
CA PHE A 397 -14.16 20.37 11.51
C PHE A 397 -14.31 21.69 10.74
N ASP A 398 -14.28 22.81 11.44
CA ASP A 398 -14.54 24.13 10.88
C ASP A 398 -13.22 24.84 10.53
N LEU A 399 -13.18 25.38 9.32
CA LEU A 399 -12.05 26.15 8.77
C LEU A 399 -12.57 27.49 8.23
N GLY A 400 -13.68 28.00 8.77
CA GLY A 400 -14.35 29.20 8.26
C GLY A 400 -15.25 28.93 7.05
N ASP A 401 -15.60 30.00 6.33
CA ASP A 401 -16.53 29.94 5.20
C ASP A 401 -15.92 29.21 3.99
N ALA A 402 -16.39 27.99 3.73
CA ALA A 402 -15.86 27.10 2.69
C ALA A 402 -14.34 26.89 2.78
N GLY A 403 -13.81 26.78 4.00
CA GLY A 403 -12.37 26.73 4.22
C GLY A 403 -11.71 25.41 3.84
N ARG A 404 -10.38 25.46 3.73
CA ARG A 404 -9.52 24.33 3.34
C ARG A 404 -8.19 24.42 4.04
N ALA A 405 -7.72 23.31 4.59
CA ALA A 405 -6.39 23.19 5.18
C ALA A 405 -5.39 22.76 4.11
N TYR A 406 -4.18 23.31 4.15
CA TYR A 406 -3.08 23.01 3.24
C TYR A 406 -1.91 22.45 4.04
N VAL A 407 -1.51 21.23 3.70
CA VAL A 407 -0.47 20.48 4.39
C VAL A 407 0.78 20.48 3.52
N PHE A 408 1.90 20.83 4.12
CA PHE A 408 3.20 20.86 3.47
C PHE A 408 4.22 20.04 4.25
N SER A 409 5.19 19.43 3.56
CA SER A 409 6.26 18.64 4.18
C SER A 409 7.53 18.64 3.33
N ASP A 410 8.69 18.46 3.95
CA ASP A 410 9.95 18.11 3.26
C ASP A 410 10.40 16.66 3.55
N GLY A 411 9.56 15.88 4.25
CA GLY A 411 9.86 14.53 4.73
C GLY A 411 10.58 14.50 6.08
N ALA A 412 10.99 15.65 6.63
CA ALA A 412 11.55 15.79 7.97
C ALA A 412 10.75 16.78 8.84
N ARG A 413 10.19 17.81 8.22
CA ARG A 413 9.35 18.84 8.83
C ARG A 413 8.02 18.89 8.09
N ALA A 414 6.97 19.28 8.79
CA ALA A 414 5.68 19.55 8.20
C ALA A 414 5.08 20.83 8.77
N SER A 415 4.19 21.44 7.99
CA SER A 415 3.44 22.64 8.37
C SER A 415 2.02 22.52 7.81
N VAL A 416 1.07 23.09 8.53
CA VAL A 416 -0.32 23.19 8.10
C VAL A 416 -0.81 24.60 8.32
N LEU A 417 -1.50 25.14 7.32
CA LEU A 417 -2.24 26.40 7.38
C LEU A 417 -3.64 26.13 6.82
N TRP A 418 -4.56 27.08 6.96
CA TRP A 418 -5.85 26.99 6.30
C TRP A 418 -6.25 28.34 5.70
N GLN A 419 -7.19 28.33 4.75
CA GLN A 419 -7.78 29.53 4.18
C GLN A 419 -9.29 29.35 4.10
N SER A 420 -10.03 30.45 4.10
CA SER A 420 -11.47 30.49 3.86
C SER A 420 -11.81 31.58 2.85
N SER A 421 -13.03 31.54 2.32
CA SER A 421 -13.55 32.52 1.36
C SER A 421 -13.86 33.86 2.00
#